data_AF-A0A7V9VEZ5-F1
#
_entry.id   AF-A0A7V9VEZ5-F1
#
_cell.length_a   1.000
_cell.length_b   1.000
_cell.length_c   1.000
_cell.angle_alpha   90.00
_cell.angle_beta   90.00
_cell.angle_gamma   90.00
#
_symmetry.space_group_name_H-M   'P 1'
#
loop_
_entity.id
_entity.type
_entity.pdbx_description
1 polymer ?
#
loop_
_entity_poly.entity_id
_entity_poly.type
_entity_poly.pdbx_seq_one_letter_code
_entity_poly.pdbx_strand_id
1 'polypeptide(L)'
;MGRLRGERELCVVLDGSDLRKPHAQAMEHPQRVKRLDGPGLVNGYRTLTAIGMGRDGRRGLLYHTLFSSHAPDFVSEPEETRAAIRAVGVARVPLVAGGTEVTDIRDSGFDDVAVWAEVWNQGHRLVCRLHHRDRLVRPAPGAPICRLADLAPTLRPLAAVKILAS
;
A
#
# COMPACT_ATOMS: atom_id res chain seq x y z
N MET A 1 -17.57 0.34 -5.45
CA MET A 1 -17.11 0.37 -6.86
C MET A 1 -17.94 1.21 -7.84
N GLY A 2 -19.23 1.50 -7.60
CA GLY A 2 -20.07 2.22 -8.59
C GLY A 2 -19.56 3.60 -9.03
N ARG A 3 -18.87 4.35 -8.15
CA ARG A 3 -18.38 5.71 -8.42
C ARG A 3 -17.19 5.80 -9.38
N LEU A 4 -16.43 4.72 -9.57
CA LEU A 4 -15.19 4.71 -10.37
C LEU A 4 -15.37 3.98 -11.71
N ARG A 5 -16.62 3.66 -12.10
CA ARG A 5 -16.91 3.04 -13.39
C ARG A 5 -16.66 4.03 -14.53
N GLY A 6 -16.12 3.52 -15.64
CA GLY A 6 -15.86 4.28 -16.87
C GLY A 6 -14.63 5.20 -16.81
N GLU A 7 -13.87 5.18 -15.72
CA GLU A 7 -12.56 5.82 -15.66
C GLU A 7 -11.60 5.12 -16.61
N ARG A 8 -10.83 5.88 -17.39
CA ARG A 8 -9.77 5.30 -18.25
C ARG A 8 -8.46 5.08 -17.49
N GLU A 9 -8.27 5.85 -16.43
CA GLU A 9 -7.09 5.81 -15.57
C GLU A 9 -7.54 5.77 -14.11
N LEU A 10 -6.93 4.89 -13.32
CA LEU A 10 -7.27 4.72 -11.91
C LEU A 10 -6.01 4.58 -11.05
N CYS A 11 -5.81 5.55 -10.17
CA CYS A 11 -4.76 5.51 -9.16
C CYS A 11 -5.24 4.80 -7.90
N VAL A 12 -4.37 4.01 -7.27
CA VAL A 12 -4.69 3.22 -6.08
C VAL A 12 -3.71 3.54 -4.96
N VAL A 13 -4.20 4.18 -3.92
CA VAL A 13 -3.39 4.40 -2.72
C VAL A 13 -3.77 3.33 -1.71
N LEU A 14 -2.82 2.51 -1.31
CA LEU A 14 -2.94 1.60 -0.17
C LEU A 14 -2.06 2.15 0.94
N ASP A 15 -2.62 2.29 2.14
CA ASP A 15 -1.88 2.73 3.30
C ASP A 15 -2.31 1.99 4.56
N GLY A 16 -1.36 1.87 5.49
CA GLY A 16 -1.54 1.27 6.79
C GLY A 16 -1.80 2.32 7.87
N SER A 17 -2.66 2.02 8.84
CA SER A 17 -2.83 2.89 10.01
C SER A 17 -3.13 2.11 11.28
N ASP A 18 -3.01 2.77 12.43
CA ASP A 18 -3.27 2.19 13.75
C ASP A 18 -4.65 2.63 14.28
N LEU A 19 -5.56 1.67 14.48
CA LEU A 19 -6.79 1.87 15.24
C LEU A 19 -6.52 1.71 16.73
N ARG A 20 -6.49 2.82 17.45
CA ARG A 20 -6.15 2.86 18.89
C ARG A 20 -7.39 2.70 19.75
N LYS A 21 -7.34 1.78 20.70
CA LYS A 21 -8.42 1.45 21.65
C LYS A 21 -7.88 1.31 23.08
N PRO A 22 -7.33 2.39 23.66
CA PRO A 22 -6.65 2.34 24.97
C PRO A 22 -7.54 1.87 26.13
N HIS A 23 -8.86 1.99 26.00
CA HIS A 23 -9.84 1.63 27.03
C HIS A 23 -10.67 0.39 26.67
N ALA A 24 -10.33 -0.34 25.60
CA ALA A 24 -11.06 -1.55 25.24
C ALA A 24 -10.82 -2.66 26.28
N GLN A 25 -11.91 -3.19 26.83
CA GLN A 25 -11.88 -4.28 27.82
C GLN A 25 -12.39 -5.62 27.27
N ALA A 26 -13.22 -5.60 26.22
CA ALA A 26 -13.90 -6.79 25.70
C ALA A 26 -13.68 -7.03 24.19
N MET A 27 -12.81 -6.26 23.54
CA MET A 27 -12.50 -6.51 22.13
C MET A 27 -11.62 -7.75 22.00
N GLU A 28 -11.86 -8.55 20.97
CA GLU A 28 -11.14 -9.80 20.74
C GLU A 28 -9.75 -9.54 20.16
N HIS A 29 -8.74 -10.22 20.69
CA HIS A 29 -7.37 -10.21 20.16
C HIS A 29 -6.75 -8.83 19.92
N PRO A 30 -6.89 -7.80 20.79
CA PRO A 30 -6.21 -6.53 20.56
C PRO A 30 -4.69 -6.72 20.57
N GLN A 31 -4.00 -6.15 19.59
CA GLN A 31 -2.53 -6.06 19.58
C GLN A 31 -2.08 -4.71 20.18
N ARG A 32 -0.75 -4.53 20.31
CA ARG A 32 -0.15 -3.28 20.77
C ARG A 32 0.24 -2.42 19.58
N VAL A 33 -0.35 -1.22 19.48
CA VAL A 33 -0.09 -0.24 18.41
C VAL A 33 0.48 1.05 18.99
N LYS A 34 1.11 1.89 18.16
CA LYS A 34 1.72 3.14 18.64
C LYS A 34 0.65 4.07 19.20
N ARG A 35 0.95 4.79 20.29
CA ARG A 35 0.10 5.91 20.72
C ARG A 35 0.03 6.98 19.63
N LEU A 36 -1.03 7.79 19.70
CA LEU A 36 -1.12 8.97 18.85
C LEU A 36 -0.15 10.04 19.39
N ASP A 37 -0.21 10.26 20.71
CA ASP A 37 0.56 11.28 21.39
C ASP A 37 1.60 10.64 22.33
N GLY A 38 2.85 11.09 22.16
CA GLY A 38 3.97 10.66 23.00
C GLY A 38 4.45 9.22 22.77
N PRO A 39 5.47 8.81 23.53
CA PRO A 39 6.06 7.48 23.39
C PRO A 39 5.14 6.38 23.94
N GLY A 40 5.35 5.17 23.42
CA GLY A 40 4.74 3.94 23.93
C GLY A 40 3.58 3.42 23.09
N LEU A 41 2.98 2.35 23.61
CA LEU A 41 1.98 1.55 22.90
C LEU A 41 0.64 1.54 23.65
N VAL A 42 -0.46 1.35 22.94
CA VAL A 42 -1.81 1.12 23.46
C VAL A 42 -2.43 -0.11 22.82
N ASN A 43 -3.48 -0.65 23.44
CA ASN A 43 -4.31 -1.68 22.80
C ASN A 43 -4.94 -1.11 21.52
N GLY A 44 -5.04 -1.94 20.48
CA GLY A 44 -5.59 -1.55 19.20
C GLY A 44 -5.42 -2.61 18.13
N TYR A 45 -5.57 -2.17 16.88
CA TYR A 45 -5.44 -2.98 15.66
C TYR A 45 -4.67 -2.19 14.63
N ARG A 46 -4.06 -2.89 13.69
CA ARG A 46 -3.60 -2.26 12.45
C ARG A 46 -4.72 -2.32 11.42
N THR A 47 -4.68 -1.41 10.48
CA THR A 47 -5.65 -1.30 9.39
C THR A 47 -4.92 -1.19 8.07
N LEU A 48 -5.54 -1.69 7.01
CA LEU A 48 -5.14 -1.45 5.64
C LEU A 48 -6.32 -0.85 4.90
N THR A 49 -6.08 0.28 4.23
CA THR A 49 -7.12 0.99 3.48
C THR A 49 -6.65 1.27 2.06
N ALA A 50 -7.44 0.86 1.06
CA ALA A 50 -7.21 1.19 -0.33
C ALA A 50 -8.25 2.19 -0.84
N ILE A 51 -7.78 3.31 -1.37
CA ILE A 51 -8.60 4.34 -2.02
C ILE A 51 -8.27 4.38 -3.50
N GLY A 52 -9.31 4.32 -4.33
CA GLY A 52 -9.22 4.56 -5.76
C GLY A 52 -9.46 6.02 -6.09
N MET A 53 -8.68 6.57 -7.00
CA MET A 53 -8.83 7.93 -7.51
C MET A 53 -8.83 7.89 -9.04
N GLY A 54 -9.97 8.28 -9.63
CA GLY A 54 -10.09 8.50 -11.07
C GLY A 54 -9.50 9.84 -11.49
N ARG A 55 -9.35 10.04 -12.80
CA ARG A 55 -8.71 11.25 -13.36
C ARG A 55 -9.50 12.52 -13.06
N ASP A 56 -10.83 12.43 -13.01
CA ASP A 56 -11.73 13.56 -12.77
C ASP A 56 -11.85 13.91 -11.27
N GLY A 57 -10.93 13.42 -10.44
CA GLY A 57 -10.95 13.62 -8.99
C GLY A 57 -12.00 12.77 -8.26
N ARG A 58 -12.72 11.88 -8.96
CA ARG A 58 -13.63 10.91 -8.35
C ARG A 58 -12.85 9.97 -7.43
N ARG A 59 -13.36 9.75 -6.22
CA ARG A 59 -12.72 8.88 -5.21
C ARG A 59 -13.68 7.81 -4.73
N GLY A 60 -13.14 6.65 -4.39
CA GLY A 60 -13.90 5.56 -3.80
C GLY A 60 -13.06 4.71 -2.85
N LEU A 61 -13.68 4.26 -1.77
CA LEU A 61 -13.11 3.21 -0.93
C LEU A 61 -13.17 1.88 -1.69
N LEU A 62 -12.03 1.21 -1.78
CA LEU A 62 -11.88 -0.05 -2.51
C LEU A 62 -11.56 -1.23 -1.61
N TYR A 63 -10.92 -0.96 -0.48
CA TYR A 63 -10.64 -1.95 0.54
C TYR A 63 -10.50 -1.25 1.89
N HIS A 64 -11.01 -1.90 2.92
CA HIS A 64 -10.72 -1.54 4.29
C HIS A 64 -10.78 -2.82 5.12
N THR A 65 -9.71 -3.11 5.84
CA THR A 65 -9.72 -4.16 6.86
C THR A 65 -8.96 -3.69 8.09
N LEU A 66 -9.29 -4.28 9.23
CA LEU A 66 -8.46 -4.27 10.43
C LEU A 66 -7.90 -5.67 10.63
N PHE A 67 -6.70 -5.76 11.19
CA PHE A 67 -6.06 -7.03 11.50
C PHE A 67 -5.30 -6.96 12.83
N SER A 68 -5.10 -8.12 13.44
CA SER A 68 -4.34 -8.27 14.68
C SER A 68 -3.32 -9.39 14.56
N SER A 69 -2.10 -9.15 15.02
CA SER A 69 -1.10 -10.22 15.16
C SER A 69 -1.47 -11.28 16.20
N HIS A 70 -2.48 -11.01 17.04
CA HIS A 70 -3.01 -11.96 18.02
C HIS A 70 -4.25 -12.72 17.52
N ALA A 71 -4.74 -12.41 16.31
CA ALA A 71 -5.86 -13.13 15.72
C ALA A 71 -5.42 -14.57 15.35
N PRO A 72 -6.30 -15.57 15.50
CA PRO A 72 -5.94 -16.98 15.32
C PRO A 72 -5.54 -17.33 13.87
N ASP A 73 -6.03 -16.57 12.90
CA ASP A 73 -5.79 -16.72 11.46
C ASP A 73 -4.67 -15.80 10.93
N PHE A 74 -4.05 -14.99 11.80
CA PHE A 74 -2.98 -14.10 11.39
C PHE A 74 -1.75 -14.88 10.95
N VAL A 75 -1.31 -14.64 9.72
CA VAL A 75 -0.08 -15.23 9.17
C VAL A 75 1.10 -14.28 9.37
N SER A 76 1.02 -13.07 8.79
CA SER A 76 2.05 -12.03 8.89
C SER A 76 1.55 -10.71 8.31
N GLU A 77 2.16 -9.57 8.68
CA GLU A 77 1.79 -8.26 8.11
C GLU A 77 2.04 -8.14 6.59
N PRO A 78 3.14 -8.71 6.04
CA PRO A 78 3.31 -8.77 4.59
C PRO A 78 2.17 -9.56 3.91
N GLU A 79 1.67 -10.62 4.55
CA GLU A 79 0.55 -11.39 3.98
C GLU A 79 -0.75 -10.59 3.99
N GLU A 80 -1.06 -9.85 5.06
CA GLU A 80 -2.19 -8.92 5.09
C GLU A 80 -2.12 -7.90 3.94
N THR A 81 -0.92 -7.40 3.68
CA THR A 81 -0.66 -6.47 2.56
C THR A 81 -0.93 -7.12 1.21
N ARG A 82 -0.37 -8.32 0.97
CA ARG A 82 -0.58 -9.04 -0.30
C ARG A 82 -2.05 -9.44 -0.48
N ALA A 83 -2.72 -9.88 0.59
CA ALA A 83 -4.14 -10.20 0.57
C ALA A 83 -4.99 -8.97 0.20
N ALA A 84 -4.69 -7.79 0.76
CA ALA A 84 -5.35 -6.54 0.37
C ALA A 84 -5.14 -6.21 -1.10
N ILE A 85 -3.91 -6.35 -1.62
CA ILE A 85 -3.59 -6.09 -3.04
C ILE A 85 -4.36 -7.06 -3.94
N ARG A 86 -4.43 -8.35 -3.60
CA ARG A 86 -5.22 -9.34 -4.35
C ARG A 86 -6.71 -9.03 -4.32
N ALA A 87 -7.27 -8.72 -3.15
CA ALA A 87 -8.68 -8.40 -3.00
C ALA A 87 -9.07 -7.17 -3.84
N VAL A 88 -8.24 -6.12 -3.81
CA VAL A 88 -8.40 -4.93 -4.63
C VAL A 88 -8.30 -5.25 -6.12
N GLY A 89 -7.36 -6.12 -6.52
CA GLY A 89 -7.20 -6.60 -7.88
C GLY A 89 -8.41 -7.34 -8.43
N VAL A 90 -8.87 -8.36 -7.69
CA VAL A 90 -10.04 -9.19 -8.07
C VAL A 90 -11.27 -8.33 -8.30
N ALA A 91 -11.53 -7.36 -7.41
CA ALA A 91 -12.68 -6.48 -7.56
C ALA A 91 -12.64 -5.66 -8.88
N ARG A 92 -11.44 -5.42 -9.42
CA ARG A 92 -11.19 -4.53 -10.57
C ARG A 92 -11.04 -5.23 -11.91
N VAL A 93 -11.04 -6.55 -11.95
CA VAL A 93 -10.99 -7.32 -13.20
C VAL A 93 -11.94 -6.75 -14.27
N PRO A 94 -13.20 -6.37 -13.96
CA PRO A 94 -14.09 -5.77 -14.97
C PRO A 94 -13.63 -4.40 -15.50
N LEU A 95 -12.99 -3.57 -14.67
CA LEU A 95 -12.48 -2.26 -15.09
C LEU A 95 -11.27 -2.41 -16.01
N VAL A 96 -10.34 -3.29 -15.64
CA VAL A 96 -9.14 -3.59 -16.44
C VAL A 96 -9.53 -4.23 -17.77
N ALA A 97 -10.46 -5.18 -17.77
CA ALA A 97 -10.99 -5.77 -19.00
C ALA A 97 -11.70 -4.74 -19.90
N GLY A 98 -12.27 -3.69 -19.31
CA GLY A 98 -12.84 -2.54 -20.02
C GLY A 98 -11.81 -1.51 -20.51
N GLY A 99 -10.51 -1.78 -20.39
CA GLY A 99 -9.42 -0.91 -20.84
C GLY A 99 -8.99 0.16 -19.84
N THR A 100 -9.37 0.04 -18.57
CA THR A 100 -8.89 0.96 -17.52
C THR A 100 -7.43 0.67 -17.18
N GLU A 101 -6.56 1.66 -17.30
CA GLU A 101 -5.18 1.56 -16.82
C GLU A 101 -5.13 1.81 -15.32
N VAL A 102 -4.54 0.88 -14.57
CA VAL A 102 -4.43 0.96 -13.10
C VAL A 102 -2.98 1.25 -12.70
N THR A 103 -2.80 2.25 -11.84
CA THR A 103 -1.50 2.58 -11.23
C THR A 103 -1.60 2.48 -9.71
N ASP A 104 -0.88 1.55 -9.12
CA ASP A 104 -0.71 1.44 -7.68
C ASP A 104 0.33 2.44 -7.17
N ILE A 105 -0.05 3.20 -6.16
CA ILE A 105 0.77 4.20 -5.48
C ILE A 105 1.07 3.68 -4.07
N ARG A 106 2.35 3.67 -3.72
CA ARG A 106 2.86 3.10 -2.47
C ARG A 106 3.95 4.00 -1.88
N ASP A 107 3.96 4.10 -0.55
CA ASP A 107 5.05 4.77 0.17
C ASP A 107 6.23 3.81 0.40
N SER A 108 7.22 4.25 1.18
CA SER A 108 8.41 3.45 1.47
C SER A 108 8.17 2.27 2.40
N GLY A 109 7.06 2.22 3.14
CA GLY A 109 6.69 1.08 3.98
C GLY A 109 6.35 -0.17 3.15
N PHE A 110 6.11 0.00 1.85
CA PHE A 110 5.78 -1.06 0.90
C PHE A 110 6.90 -1.30 -0.13
N ASP A 111 8.13 -0.85 0.12
CA ASP A 111 9.30 -1.14 -0.73
C ASP A 111 9.78 -2.59 -0.57
N ASP A 112 8.97 -3.52 -1.05
CA ASP A 112 9.18 -4.95 -0.97
C ASP A 112 8.94 -5.62 -2.34
N VAL A 113 9.85 -6.51 -2.75
CA VAL A 113 9.79 -7.14 -4.08
C VAL A 113 8.59 -8.07 -4.25
N ALA A 114 8.10 -8.69 -3.18
CA ALA A 114 6.93 -9.55 -3.24
C ALA A 114 5.65 -8.70 -3.36
N VAL A 115 5.61 -7.53 -2.73
CA VAL A 115 4.55 -6.53 -2.94
C VAL A 115 4.54 -6.05 -4.40
N TRP A 116 5.72 -5.74 -4.96
CA TRP A 116 5.84 -5.31 -6.36
C TRP A 116 5.38 -6.39 -7.33
N ALA A 117 5.81 -7.64 -7.10
CA ALA A 117 5.40 -8.78 -7.90
C ALA A 117 3.87 -8.99 -7.86
N GLU A 118 3.23 -8.85 -6.70
CA GLU A 118 1.77 -8.97 -6.57
C GLU A 118 1.03 -7.92 -7.41
N VAL A 119 1.53 -6.67 -7.46
CA VAL A 119 0.98 -5.61 -8.33
C VAL A 119 1.18 -5.94 -9.81
N TRP A 120 2.40 -6.32 -10.21
CA TRP A 120 2.71 -6.61 -11.61
C TRP A 120 2.00 -7.86 -12.14
N ASN A 121 1.78 -8.88 -11.30
CA ASN A 121 1.03 -10.08 -11.67
C ASN A 121 -0.44 -9.77 -12.03
N GLN A 122 -0.97 -8.62 -11.59
CA GLN A 122 -2.30 -8.13 -11.96
C GLN A 122 -2.30 -7.27 -13.24
N GLY A 123 -1.13 -7.05 -13.86
CA GLY A 123 -0.97 -6.18 -15.02
C GLY A 123 -1.06 -4.69 -14.70
N HIS A 124 -0.96 -4.31 -13.42
CA HIS A 124 -0.99 -2.91 -12.99
C HIS A 124 0.39 -2.25 -13.10
N ARG A 125 0.41 -0.92 -13.19
CA ARG A 125 1.62 -0.10 -13.03
C ARG A 125 1.87 0.18 -11.55
N LEU A 126 3.13 0.45 -11.19
CA LEU A 126 3.53 0.76 -9.82
C LEU A 126 4.33 2.07 -9.75
N VAL A 127 3.97 2.91 -8.79
CA VAL A 127 4.76 4.03 -8.29
C VAL A 127 5.02 3.79 -6.81
N CYS A 128 6.28 3.55 -6.44
CA CYS A 128 6.67 3.27 -5.06
C CYS A 128 7.80 4.21 -4.64
N ARG A 129 7.72 4.78 -3.44
CA ARG A 129 8.86 5.48 -2.85
C ARG A 129 9.91 4.46 -2.41
N LEU A 130 11.13 4.56 -2.92
CA LEU A 130 12.22 3.63 -2.59
C LEU A 130 12.87 3.95 -1.24
N HIS A 131 13.08 2.91 -0.45
CA HIS A 131 13.85 2.86 0.80
C HIS A 131 15.13 2.02 0.64
N HIS A 132 15.04 0.84 0.02
CA HIS A 132 16.12 -0.11 -0.19
C HIS A 132 16.82 0.10 -1.55
N ARG A 133 17.67 1.12 -1.62
CA ARG A 133 18.29 1.57 -2.89
C ARG A 133 19.39 0.66 -3.44
N ASP A 134 20.00 -0.16 -2.59
CA ASP A 134 21.10 -1.06 -2.98
C ASP A 134 20.64 -2.39 -3.59
N ARG A 135 19.32 -2.57 -3.74
CA ARG A 135 18.73 -3.78 -4.34
C ARG A 135 19.31 -4.02 -5.73
N LEU A 136 19.77 -5.24 -5.97
CA LEU A 136 20.20 -5.68 -7.30
C LEU A 136 18.96 -5.95 -8.16
N VAL A 137 18.92 -5.35 -9.35
CA VAL A 137 17.80 -5.44 -10.27
C VAL A 137 18.30 -5.67 -11.69
N ARG A 138 17.43 -6.25 -12.52
CA ARG A 138 17.60 -6.30 -13.97
C ARG A 138 16.61 -5.31 -14.59
N PRO A 139 17.05 -4.21 -15.23
CA PRO A 139 16.16 -3.14 -15.69
C PRO A 139 15.27 -3.55 -16.86
N ALA A 140 15.73 -4.47 -17.70
CA ALA A 140 15.00 -5.00 -18.84
C ALA A 140 15.42 -6.46 -19.10
N PRO A 141 14.58 -7.28 -19.75
CA PRO A 141 14.97 -8.62 -20.18
C PRO A 141 16.31 -8.60 -20.93
N GLY A 142 17.25 -9.46 -20.53
CA GLY A 142 18.60 -9.53 -21.13
C GLY A 142 19.61 -8.47 -20.67
N ALA A 143 19.18 -7.43 -19.92
CA ALA A 143 20.11 -6.45 -19.37
C ALA A 143 20.98 -7.03 -18.23
N PRO A 144 22.19 -6.48 -18.00
CA PRO A 144 23.00 -6.85 -16.85
C PRO A 144 22.30 -6.47 -15.54
N ILE A 145 22.61 -7.22 -14.49
CA ILE A 145 22.18 -6.88 -13.13
C ILE A 145 22.98 -5.66 -12.67
N CYS A 146 22.30 -4.68 -12.08
CA CYS A 146 22.88 -3.45 -11.51
C CYS A 146 22.19 -3.09 -10.20
N ARG A 147 22.71 -2.11 -9.44
CA ARG A 147 21.98 -1.60 -8.26
C ARG A 147 20.86 -0.70 -8.72
N LEU A 148 19.73 -0.73 -8.02
CA LEU A 148 18.59 0.12 -8.30
C LEU A 148 18.96 1.61 -8.23
N ALA A 149 19.88 1.98 -7.34
CA ALA A 149 20.47 3.31 -7.26
C ALA A 149 21.14 3.78 -8.58
N ASP A 150 21.75 2.86 -9.34
CA ASP A 150 22.46 3.17 -10.58
C ASP A 150 21.48 3.50 -11.73
N LEU A 151 20.26 2.95 -11.68
CA LEU A 151 19.19 3.23 -12.64
C LEU A 151 18.47 4.55 -12.39
N ALA A 152 18.54 5.04 -11.16
CA ALA A 152 17.90 6.28 -10.74
C ALA A 152 18.94 7.26 -10.16
N PRO A 153 19.96 7.67 -10.95
CA PRO A 153 21.02 8.57 -10.47
C PRO A 153 20.46 9.95 -10.07
N THR A 154 19.24 10.27 -10.51
CA THR A 154 18.48 11.47 -10.14
C THR A 154 17.17 11.09 -9.45
N LEU A 155 17.23 10.39 -8.31
CA LEU A 155 16.10 10.39 -7.38
C LEU A 155 15.85 11.83 -6.90
N ARG A 156 14.97 12.56 -7.60
CA ARG A 156 14.51 13.87 -7.18
C ARG A 156 13.53 13.70 -6.02
N PRO A 157 13.72 14.36 -4.87
CA PRO A 157 12.67 14.45 -3.86
C PRO A 157 11.42 15.06 -4.51
N LEU A 158 10.34 14.29 -4.63
CA LEU A 158 9.06 14.77 -5.17
C LEU A 158 8.29 15.64 -4.17
N ALA A 159 8.65 15.57 -2.89
CA ALA A 159 8.11 16.39 -1.83
C ALA A 159 9.12 16.51 -0.68
N ALA A 160 9.18 17.69 -0.05
CA ALA A 160 9.87 17.92 1.21
C ALA A 160 8.81 18.17 2.29
N VAL A 161 8.76 17.34 3.33
CA VAL A 161 7.91 17.58 4.50
C VAL A 161 8.65 18.57 5.41
N LYS A 162 8.19 19.82 5.44
CA LYS A 162 8.60 20.76 6.50
C LYS A 162 7.71 20.50 7.71
N ILE A 163 8.29 20.02 8.80
CA ILE A 163 7.63 20.02 10.09
C ILE A 163 7.64 21.48 10.55
N LEU A 164 6.49 22.14 10.49
CA LEU A 164 6.31 23.44 11.12
C LEU A 164 6.29 23.17 12.63
N ALA A 165 7.29 23.68 13.34
CA ALA A 165 7.22 23.73 14.79
C ALA A 165 6.01 24.61 15.16
N SER A 166 5.02 23.99 15.78
CA SER A 166 3.91 24.65 16.46
C SER A 166 4.36 25.23 17.79
#